data_AF-A0A5C9CEB4-F1
#
_entry.id   AF-A0A5C9CEB4-F1
#
_cell.length_a   1.000
_cell.length_b   1.000
_cell.length_c   1.000
_cell.angle_alpha   90.00
_cell.angle_beta   90.00
_cell.angle_gamma   90.00
#
_symmetry.space_group_name_H-M   'P 1'
#
loop_
_entity.id
_entity.type
_entity.pdbx_description
1 polymer ?
#
loop_
_entity_poly.entity_id
_entity_poly.type
_entity_poly.pdbx_seq_one_letter_code
_entity_poly.pdbx_strand_id
1 'polypeptide(L)'
;MADFKHRIKELTGRSWGVSMEYRLKKLGQYRRGWTAYFGISQYYRPVPELDEWIRRRMRMCYWKQWRWARTKIKNLLALGEDLKSAIQHGVSSNSNWQMSRTPVIKPYPTRGQRSKVCSV
;
A
#
# COMPACT_ATOMS: atom_id res chain seq x y z
N MET A 1 -1.18 17.21 -14.48
CA MET A 1 -1.14 16.07 -13.53
C MET A 1 0.08 15.16 -13.67
N ALA A 2 0.81 15.20 -14.79
CA ALA A 2 1.99 14.35 -15.00
C ALA A 2 3.08 14.59 -13.93
N ASP A 3 3.31 15.85 -13.56
CA ASP A 3 4.35 16.24 -12.58
C ASP A 3 4.05 15.69 -11.19
N PHE A 4 2.79 15.70 -10.76
CA PHE A 4 2.38 15.14 -9.48
C PHE A 4 2.63 13.62 -9.41
N LYS A 5 2.24 12.90 -10.47
CA LYS A 5 2.51 11.45 -10.56
C LYS A 5 4.01 11.17 -10.62
N HIS A 6 4.79 12.03 -11.29
CA HIS A 6 6.25 11.91 -11.34
C HIS A 6 6.86 12.08 -9.94
N ARG A 7 6.51 13.15 -9.22
CA ARG A 7 6.96 13.39 -7.84
C ARG A 7 6.62 12.25 -6.89
N ILE A 8 5.42 11.68 -6.99
CA ILE A 8 5.07 10.50 -6.18
C ILE A 8 5.93 9.30 -6.55
N LYS A 9 6.24 9.08 -7.84
CA LYS A 9 7.12 7.98 -8.25
C LYS A 9 8.53 8.14 -7.67
N GLU A 10 9.04 9.36 -7.58
CA GLU A 10 10.33 9.67 -6.93
C GLU A 10 10.27 9.35 -5.43
N LEU A 11 9.27 9.88 -4.71
CA LEU A 11 9.11 9.66 -3.26
C LEU A 11 8.84 8.18 -2.90
N THR A 12 8.17 7.45 -3.78
CA THR A 12 7.91 6.00 -3.62
C THR A 12 8.90 5.16 -4.43
N GLY A 13 10.04 5.74 -4.79
CA GLY A 13 11.09 5.11 -5.58
C GLY A 13 11.66 3.87 -4.91
N ARG A 14 11.98 2.86 -5.74
CA ARG A 14 12.50 1.57 -5.28
C ARG A 14 13.91 1.67 -4.68
N SER A 15 14.71 2.64 -5.10
CA SER A 15 16.13 2.82 -4.73
C SER A 15 16.37 3.83 -3.61
N TRP A 16 15.33 4.46 -3.07
CA TRP A 16 15.50 5.61 -2.17
C TRP A 16 16.15 5.29 -0.81
N GLY A 17 16.15 4.02 -0.37
CA GLY A 17 16.88 3.59 0.84
C GLY A 17 16.34 4.09 2.19
N VAL A 18 15.23 4.83 2.23
CA VAL A 18 14.70 5.42 3.48
C VAL A 18 13.66 4.52 4.18
N SER A 19 13.51 4.69 5.50
CA SER A 19 12.51 3.99 6.31
C SER A 19 11.07 4.21 5.80
N MET A 20 10.21 3.23 6.05
CA MET A 20 8.82 3.30 5.60
C MET A 20 8.04 4.44 6.27
N GLU A 21 8.29 4.67 7.56
CA GLU A 21 7.66 5.74 8.33
C GLU A 21 8.00 7.11 7.74
N TYR A 22 9.28 7.35 7.42
CA TYR A 22 9.70 8.59 6.79
C TYR A 22 9.09 8.77 5.40
N ARG A 23 9.00 7.68 4.61
CA ARG A 23 8.33 7.70 3.30
C ARG A 23 6.87 8.11 3.43
N LEU A 24 6.13 7.56 4.41
CA LEU A 24 4.74 7.93 4.68
C LEU A 24 4.62 9.39 5.13
N LYS A 25 5.51 9.86 6.01
CA LYS A 25 5.53 11.24 6.48
C LYS A 25 5.74 12.23 5.33
N LYS A 26 6.74 11.98 4.47
CA LYS A 26 7.03 12.83 3.30
C LYS A 26 5.89 12.81 2.28
N LEU A 27 5.32 11.64 2.00
CA LEU A 27 4.18 11.50 1.10
C LEU A 27 2.94 12.22 1.65
N GLY A 28 2.68 12.13 2.96
CA GLY A 28 1.60 12.84 3.62
C GLY A 28 1.80 14.37 3.66
N GLN A 29 3.04 14.85 3.80
CA GLN A 29 3.37 16.28 3.63
C GLN A 29 3.09 16.75 2.20
N TYR A 30 3.58 16.02 1.20
CA TYR A 30 3.38 16.36 -0.20
C TYR A 30 1.91 16.35 -0.61
N ARG A 31 1.16 15.31 -0.20
CA ARG A 31 -0.29 15.21 -0.44
C ARG A 31 -1.04 16.38 0.20
N ARG A 32 -0.73 16.74 1.45
CA ARG A 32 -1.37 17.89 2.13
C ARG A 32 -1.10 19.20 1.41
N GLY A 33 0.15 19.48 1.03
CA GLY A 33 0.50 20.69 0.29
C GLY A 33 -0.17 20.76 -1.08
N TRP A 34 -0.24 19.61 -1.77
CA TRP A 34 -0.95 19.52 -3.05
C TRP A 34 -2.45 19.76 -2.90
N THR A 35 -3.10 19.14 -1.92
CA THR A 35 -4.53 19.38 -1.65
C THR A 35 -4.81 20.82 -1.22
N ALA A 36 -3.91 21.47 -0.47
CA ALA A 36 -4.06 22.88 -0.10
C ALA A 36 -4.00 23.82 -1.32
N TYR A 37 -3.11 23.55 -2.28
CA TYR A 37 -2.97 24.36 -3.49
C TYR A 37 -4.09 24.10 -4.51
N PHE A 38 -4.43 22.84 -4.76
CA PHE A 38 -5.42 22.46 -5.77
C PHE A 38 -6.86 22.37 -5.21
N GLY A 39 -7.04 22.52 -3.90
CA GLY A 39 -8.32 22.36 -3.22
C GLY A 39 -9.38 23.44 -3.52
N ILE A 40 -8.99 24.53 -4.17
CA ILE A 40 -9.90 25.63 -4.52
C ILE A 40 -10.43 25.46 -5.97
N SER A 41 -9.81 24.57 -6.76
CA SER A 41 -10.19 24.33 -8.16
C SER A 41 -11.41 23.40 -8.25
N GLN A 42 -12.46 23.81 -8.97
CA GLN A 42 -13.72 23.06 -9.13
C GLN A 42 -13.59 21.70 -9.88
N TYR A 43 -12.39 21.32 -10.33
CA TYR A 43 -12.16 20.10 -11.12
C TYR A 43 -11.79 18.89 -10.23
N TYR A 44 -12.76 18.40 -9.45
CA TYR A 44 -12.54 17.38 -8.41
C TYR A 44 -12.74 15.92 -8.82
N ARG A 45 -13.17 15.63 -10.06
CA ARG A 45 -13.48 14.27 -10.51
C ARG A 45 -12.32 13.24 -10.44
N PRO A 46 -11.03 13.57 -10.70
CA PRO A 46 -9.96 12.55 -10.75
C PRO A 46 -9.31 12.19 -9.40
N VAL A 47 -9.77 12.76 -8.28
CA VAL A 47 -9.13 12.56 -6.95
C VAL A 47 -9.21 11.10 -6.45
N PRO A 48 -10.34 10.37 -6.58
CA PRO A 48 -10.44 8.99 -6.11
C PRO A 48 -9.47 8.04 -6.82
N GLU A 49 -9.34 8.15 -8.14
CA GLU A 49 -8.43 7.33 -8.95
C GLU A 49 -6.96 7.56 -8.56
N LEU A 50 -6.63 8.83 -8.26
CA LEU A 50 -5.29 9.21 -7.85
C LEU A 50 -4.94 8.63 -6.48
N ASP A 51 -5.87 8.66 -5.54
CA ASP A 51 -5.68 8.09 -4.20
C ASP A 51 -5.57 6.56 -4.25
N GLU A 52 -6.36 5.89 -5.10
CA GLU A 52 -6.21 4.45 -5.35
C GLU A 52 -4.82 4.10 -5.89
N TRP A 53 -4.33 4.86 -6.86
CA TRP A 53 -2.99 4.69 -7.42
C TRP A 53 -1.89 4.89 -6.37
N ILE A 54 -2.03 5.89 -5.50
CA ILE A 54 -1.10 6.13 -4.37
C ILE A 54 -1.10 4.95 -3.40
N ARG A 55 -2.28 4.48 -2.97
CA ARG A 55 -2.41 3.32 -2.07
C ARG A 55 -1.79 2.07 -2.66
N ARG A 56 -1.97 1.84 -3.97
CA ARG A 56 -1.31 0.72 -4.68
C ARG A 56 0.22 0.84 -4.62
N ARG A 57 0.79 2.04 -4.80
CA ARG A 57 2.24 2.23 -4.66
C ARG A 57 2.72 1.98 -3.23
N MET A 58 1.97 2.42 -2.22
CA MET A 58 2.30 2.12 -0.82
C MET A 58 2.33 0.60 -0.56
N ARG A 59 1.33 -0.15 -1.03
CA ARG A 59 1.29 -1.61 -0.94
C ARG A 59 2.49 -2.28 -1.59
N MET A 60 2.89 -1.81 -2.77
CA MET A 60 4.11 -2.26 -3.44
C MET A 60 5.37 -2.01 -2.59
N CYS A 61 5.48 -0.85 -1.95
CA CYS A 61 6.63 -0.54 -1.09
C CYS A 61 6.71 -1.50 0.12
N TYR A 62 5.58 -1.79 0.78
CA TYR A 62 5.53 -2.77 1.87
C TYR A 62 5.91 -4.17 1.38
N TRP A 63 5.39 -4.59 0.23
CA TRP A 63 5.70 -5.88 -0.35
C TRP A 63 7.19 -6.04 -0.68
N LYS A 64 7.83 -4.97 -1.16
CA LYS A 64 9.29 -4.94 -1.40
C LYS A 64 10.09 -5.02 -0.09
N GLN A 65 9.61 -4.41 0.99
CA GLN A 65 10.25 -4.47 2.30
C GLN A 65 10.26 -5.91 2.84
N TRP A 66 9.23 -6.70 2.55
CA TRP A 66 9.16 -8.12 2.91
C TRP A 66 9.92 -8.98 1.91
N ARG A 67 11.26 -8.97 2.00
CA ARG A 67 12.14 -9.71 1.07
C ARG A 67 11.89 -11.21 1.08
N TRP A 68 11.69 -11.80 2.26
CA TRP A 68 11.62 -13.25 2.45
C TRP A 68 10.18 -13.76 2.51
N ALA A 69 9.92 -14.94 1.93
CA ALA A 69 8.60 -15.57 1.95
C ALA A 69 8.07 -15.76 3.39
N ARG A 70 8.94 -16.21 4.32
CA ARG A 70 8.59 -16.33 5.75
C ARG A 70 8.12 -15.01 6.35
N THR A 71 8.78 -13.91 6.03
CA THR A 71 8.41 -12.57 6.52
C THR A 71 7.09 -12.10 5.93
N LYS A 72 6.85 -12.36 4.63
CA LYS A 72 5.55 -12.07 3.99
C LYS A 72 4.42 -12.82 4.69
N ILE A 73 4.56 -14.13 4.87
CA ILE A 73 3.54 -14.98 5.51
C ILE A 73 3.27 -14.48 6.94
N LYS A 74 4.31 -14.24 7.74
CA LYS A 74 4.16 -13.73 9.11
C LYS A 74 3.39 -12.40 9.15
N ASN A 75 3.72 -11.46 8.27
CA ASN A 75 3.08 -10.15 8.24
C ASN A 75 1.64 -10.22 7.69
N LEU A 76 1.36 -11.11 6.74
CA LEU A 76 0.00 -11.35 6.25
C LEU A 76 -0.90 -11.96 7.34
N LEU A 77 -0.39 -12.92 8.10
CA LEU A 77 -1.09 -13.48 9.27
C LEU A 77 -1.36 -12.41 10.33
N ALA A 78 -0.38 -11.53 10.61
CA ALA A 78 -0.55 -10.42 11.53
C ALA A 78 -1.60 -9.39 11.07
N LEU A 79 -1.86 -9.30 9.77
CA LEU A 79 -2.92 -8.46 9.19
C LEU A 79 -4.31 -9.13 9.24
N GLY A 80 -4.39 -10.40 9.64
CA GLY A 80 -5.64 -11.15 9.76
C GLY A 80 -6.05 -11.93 8.50
N GLU A 81 -5.14 -12.15 7.56
CA GLU A 81 -5.41 -13.00 6.40
C GLU A 81 -5.31 -14.49 6.75
N ASP A 82 -6.05 -15.34 6.02
CA ASP A 82 -6.03 -16.78 6.22
C ASP A 82 -4.66 -17.39 5.90
N LEU A 83 -4.29 -18.47 6.59
CA LEU A 83 -2.99 -19.13 6.43
C LEU A 83 -2.79 -19.64 5.00
N LYS A 84 -3.81 -20.22 4.37
CA LYS A 84 -3.71 -20.76 3.01
C LYS A 84 -3.45 -19.66 2.00
N SER A 85 -4.21 -18.56 2.10
CA SER A 85 -4.01 -17.37 1.27
C SER A 85 -2.65 -16.72 1.50
N ALA A 86 -2.22 -16.60 2.77
CA ALA A 86 -0.92 -16.04 3.11
C ALA A 86 0.25 -16.83 2.51
N ILE A 87 0.18 -18.17 2.53
CA ILE A 87 1.18 -19.04 1.90
C ILE A 87 1.16 -18.86 0.38
N GLN A 88 -0.01 -18.92 -0.26
CA GLN A 88 -0.14 -18.76 -1.71
C GLN A 88 0.48 -17.45 -2.21
N HIS A 89 0.21 -16.34 -1.50
CA HIS A 89 0.74 -15.04 -1.88
C HIS A 89 2.20 -14.83 -1.48
N GLY A 90 2.64 -15.42 -0.35
CA GLY A 90 4.02 -15.28 0.14
C GLY A 90 5.06 -15.97 -0.75
N VAL A 91 4.70 -17.12 -1.34
CA VAL A 91 5.59 -17.95 -2.18
C VAL A 91 5.44 -17.61 -3.68
N SER A 92 4.45 -16.80 -4.04
CA SER A 92 4.21 -16.41 -5.43
C SER A 92 5.43 -15.72 -6.08
N SER A 93 5.74 -16.10 -7.32
CA SER A 93 6.76 -15.48 -8.18
C SER A 93 6.30 -14.17 -8.85
N ASN A 94 5.07 -13.74 -8.55
CA ASN A 94 4.50 -12.52 -9.11
C ASN A 94 5.32 -11.27 -8.76
N SER A 95 5.41 -10.35 -9.71
CA SER A 95 6.10 -9.08 -9.52
C SER A 95 5.46 -8.24 -8.39
N ASN A 96 6.24 -7.41 -7.72
CA ASN A 96 5.75 -6.56 -6.62
C ASN A 96 4.59 -5.66 -7.04
N TRP A 97 4.56 -5.20 -8.30
CA TRP A 97 3.48 -4.38 -8.83
C TRP A 97 2.21 -5.18 -9.10
N GLN A 98 2.35 -6.44 -9.53
CA GLN A 98 1.21 -7.34 -9.69
C GLN A 98 0.61 -7.69 -8.32
N MET A 99 1.46 -8.03 -7.34
CA MET A 99 1.03 -8.31 -5.97
C MET A 99 0.35 -7.13 -5.29
N SER A 100 0.75 -5.90 -5.59
CA SER A 100 0.11 -4.69 -5.05
C SER A 100 -1.36 -4.51 -5.48
N ARG A 101 -1.83 -5.20 -6.53
CA ARG A 101 -3.24 -5.17 -6.96
C ARG A 101 -4.11 -6.13 -6.14
N THR A 102 -3.50 -7.14 -5.51
CA THR A 102 -4.25 -8.14 -4.75
C THR A 102 -4.92 -7.52 -3.53
N PRO A 103 -6.14 -7.96 -3.17
CA PRO A 103 -6.88 -7.44 -2.03
C PRO A 103 -6.30 -7.86 -0.67
N VAL A 104 -5.32 -8.76 -0.68
CA VAL A 104 -4.70 -9.42 0.48
C VAL A 104 -3.88 -8.43 1.31
N ILE A 105 -3.27 -7.44 0.64
CA ILE A 105 -2.55 -6.36 1.32
C ILE A 105 -3.58 -5.27 1.62
N LYS A 106 -4.44 -5.48 2.61
CA LYS A 106 -5.37 -4.44 3.07
C LYS A 106 -4.59 -3.36 3.83
N PRO A 107 -4.73 -2.06 3.49
CA PRO A 107 -4.02 -0.99 4.21
C PRO A 107 -4.58 -0.73 5.61
N TYR A 108 -5.69 -1.38 6.00
CA TYR A 108 -6.38 -1.18 7.26
C TYR A 108 -6.98 -2.51 7.70
N PRO A 109 -6.95 -2.85 8.99
CA PRO A 109 -7.85 -3.86 9.51
C PRO A 109 -9.26 -3.37 9.22
N THR A 110 -9.97 -4.05 8.32
CA THR A 110 -11.41 -3.86 8.17
C THR A 110 -12.00 -4.09 9.56
N ARG A 111 -12.63 -3.07 10.13
CA ARG A 111 -13.25 -3.01 11.48
C ARG A 111 -14.31 -4.11 11.76
N GLY A 112 -14.41 -5.14 10.92
CA GLY A 112 -15.44 -6.17 10.95
C GLY A 112 -14.94 -7.62 10.78
N GLN A 113 -13.68 -7.94 11.08
CA GLN A 113 -13.26 -9.34 11.27
C GLN A 113 -12.70 -9.57 12.68
N ARG A 114 -13.55 -9.33 13.68
CA ARG A 114 -13.59 -10.13 14.91
C ARG A 114 -14.66 -11.19 14.69
N SER A 115 -14.38 -12.44 15.07
CA SER A 115 -15.08 -13.68 14.71
C SER A 115 -14.72 -14.14 13.29
N LYS A 116 -14.07 -15.28 13.06
CA LYS A 116 -14.26 -16.60 13.67
C LYS A 116 -12.90 -17.23 13.99
N VAL A 117 -12.53 -17.22 15.26
CA VAL A 117 -11.61 -18.20 15.84
C VAL A 117 -12.46 -18.96 16.85
N CYS A 118 -12.44 -20.30 16.75
CA CYS A 118 -13.14 -21.27 17.60
C CYS A 118 -14.67 -21.37 17.42
N SER A 119 -15.08 -22.25 16.51
CA SER A 119 -16.17 -23.18 16.78
C SER A 119 -15.56 -24.58 16.68
N VAL A 120 -15.09 -25.06 17.84
CA VAL A 120 -15.18 -26.48 18.19
C VAL A 120 -16.55 -26.67 18.81
#